data_AF-A0A9W6HZD5-F1
#
_entry.id   AF-A0A9W6HZD5-F1
#
_cell.length_a   1.000
_cell.length_b   1.000
_cell.length_c   1.000
_cell.angle_alpha   90.00
_cell.angle_beta   90.00
_cell.angle_gamma   90.00
#
_symmetry.space_group_name_H-M   'P 1'
#
loop_
_entity.id
_entity.type
_entity.pdbx_description
1 polymer ?
#
loop_
_entity_poly.entity_id
_entity_poly.type
_entity_poly.pdbx_seq_one_letter_code
_entity_poly.pdbx_strand_id
1 'polypeptide(L)'
;MGLDLPPSYRQFLLFADGWGAEDDEACIRSVATVGWLRDLEPRLAEAFRPDGETPRSVPDDLYFVYGKEQDCIDLREEYVPDTLLVGHWNDGVTLLNPHVKTPEGEWEAWFLAPWLPGANRYVSFWELMKNDF
;
A
#
# COMPACT_ATOMS: atom_id res chain seq x y z
N MET A 1 -3.68 13.65 11.57
CA MET A 1 -2.41 13.01 11.12
C MET A 1 -1.61 14.08 10.39
N GLY A 2 -0.36 14.32 10.79
CA GLY A 2 0.47 15.44 10.30
C GLY A 2 1.32 15.13 9.07
N LEU A 3 0.90 14.19 8.22
CA LEU A 3 1.58 13.82 6.98
C LEU A 3 0.75 14.28 5.79
N ASP A 4 1.40 14.90 4.81
CA ASP A 4 0.78 15.24 3.53
C ASP A 4 0.53 13.96 2.72
N LEU A 5 -0.75 13.61 2.52
CA LEU A 5 -1.17 12.51 1.67
C LEU A 5 -0.61 12.69 0.25
N PRO A 6 -0.30 11.60 -0.46
CA PRO A 6 0.29 11.70 -1.79
C PRO A 6 -0.68 12.40 -2.76
N PRO A 7 -0.18 13.27 -3.66
CA PRO A 7 -1.02 14.15 -4.47
C PRO A 7 -2.14 13.42 -5.21
N SER A 8 -1.86 12.27 -5.83
CA SER A 8 -2.84 11.50 -6.60
C SER A 8 -3.96 10.92 -5.73
N TYR A 9 -3.65 10.34 -4.57
CA TYR A 9 -4.67 9.86 -3.63
C TYR A 9 -5.50 11.02 -3.06
N ARG A 10 -4.86 12.15 -2.73
CA ARG A 10 -5.58 13.35 -2.28
C ARG A 10 -6.54 13.86 -3.35
N GLN A 11 -6.13 13.89 -4.62
CA GLN A 11 -7.00 14.29 -5.73
C GLN A 11 -8.20 13.37 -5.88
N PHE A 12 -8.01 12.05 -5.75
CA PHE A 12 -9.11 11.08 -5.74
C PHE A 12 -10.09 11.35 -4.60
N LEU A 13 -9.60 11.54 -3.38
CA LEU A 13 -10.45 11.83 -2.21
C LEU A 13 -11.23 13.15 -2.38
N LEU A 14 -10.65 14.17 -2.99
CA LEU A 14 -11.36 15.42 -3.31
C LEU A 14 -12.46 15.25 -4.36
N PHE A 15 -12.36 14.22 -5.20
CA PHE A 15 -13.31 13.97 -6.28
C PHE A 15 -14.49 13.08 -5.84
N ALA A 16 -14.21 11.95 -5.18
CA ALA A 16 -15.23 10.94 -4.83
C ALA A 16 -15.34 10.64 -3.32
N ASP A 17 -14.29 10.95 -2.54
CA ASP A 17 -14.16 10.60 -1.11
C ASP A 17 -14.44 9.12 -0.82
N GLY A 18 -13.71 8.24 -1.53
CA GLY A 18 -13.91 6.80 -1.50
C GLY A 18 -14.70 6.28 -2.70
N TRP A 19 -14.82 4.96 -2.80
CA TRP A 19 -15.54 4.28 -3.88
C TRP A 19 -15.89 2.85 -3.48
N GLY A 20 -17.05 2.35 -3.90
CA GLY A 20 -17.54 1.02 -3.51
C GLY A 20 -17.96 0.93 -2.04
N ALA A 21 -18.72 -0.11 -1.69
CA ALA A 21 -18.99 -0.50 -0.32
C ALA A 21 -17.89 -1.44 0.21
N GLU A 22 -17.77 -1.58 1.53
CA GLU A 22 -16.74 -2.47 2.11
C GLU A 22 -16.97 -3.97 1.79
N ASP A 23 -18.19 -4.36 1.43
CA ASP A 23 -18.55 -5.72 1.01
C ASP A 23 -18.49 -5.94 -0.50
N ASP A 24 -18.19 -4.90 -1.29
CA ASP A 24 -17.96 -5.03 -2.72
C ASP A 24 -16.60 -5.72 -2.99
N GLU A 25 -16.47 -6.31 -4.18
CA GLU A 25 -15.22 -6.94 -4.64
C GLU A 25 -14.04 -5.96 -4.62
N ALA A 26 -14.30 -4.68 -4.87
CA ALA A 26 -13.29 -3.64 -4.81
C ALA A 26 -13.85 -2.39 -4.11
N CYS A 27 -13.07 -1.83 -3.21
CA CYS A 27 -13.41 -0.57 -2.55
C CYS A 27 -12.18 0.32 -2.34
N ILE A 28 -12.39 1.62 -2.31
CA ILE A 28 -11.43 2.62 -1.83
C ILE A 28 -12.05 3.34 -0.64
N ARG A 29 -11.35 3.32 0.49
CA ARG A 29 -11.76 3.93 1.76
C ARG A 29 -11.85 5.45 1.64
N SER A 30 -12.86 6.03 2.28
CA SER A 30 -13.04 7.49 2.41
C SER A 30 -12.09 8.07 3.45
N VAL A 31 -12.03 9.39 3.55
CA VAL A 31 -11.27 10.08 4.61
C VAL A 31 -11.70 9.67 6.03
N ALA A 32 -12.94 9.19 6.18
CA ALA A 32 -13.49 8.78 7.47
C ALA A 32 -13.06 7.36 7.90
N THR A 33 -12.72 6.49 6.94
CA THR A 33 -12.43 5.07 7.20
C THR A 33 -11.01 4.66 6.85
N VAL A 34 -10.24 5.52 6.16
CA VAL A 34 -8.81 5.31 5.91
C VAL A 34 -8.01 5.36 7.23
N GLY A 35 -7.00 4.50 7.36
CA GLY A 35 -6.18 4.41 8.55
C GLY A 35 -4.91 3.61 8.35
N TRP A 36 -4.05 3.57 9.37
CA TRP A 36 -2.82 2.79 9.31
C TRP A 36 -3.13 1.29 9.35
N LEU A 37 -2.37 0.50 8.59
CA LEU A 37 -2.57 -0.94 8.50
C LEU A 37 -2.50 -1.61 9.88
N ARG A 38 -1.52 -1.24 10.70
CA ARG A 38 -1.38 -1.76 12.07
C ARG A 38 -2.59 -1.51 12.98
N ASP A 39 -3.38 -0.47 12.69
CA ASP A 39 -4.53 -0.09 13.52
C ASP A 39 -5.82 -0.75 13.01
N LEU A 40 -5.97 -0.87 11.68
CA LEU A 40 -7.16 -1.45 11.05
C LEU A 40 -7.08 -2.97 10.88
N GLU A 41 -5.90 -3.50 10.55
CA GLU A 41 -5.66 -4.93 10.27
C GLU A 41 -4.41 -5.42 11.04
N PRO A 42 -4.45 -5.46 12.38
CA PRO A 42 -3.28 -5.76 13.21
C PRO A 42 -2.68 -7.15 12.93
N ARG A 43 -3.52 -8.15 12.65
CA ARG A 43 -3.04 -9.51 12.33
C ARG A 43 -2.23 -9.55 11.03
N LEU A 44 -2.63 -8.78 10.04
CA LEU A 44 -1.89 -8.66 8.79
C LEU A 44 -0.56 -7.94 9.04
N ALA A 45 -0.58 -6.85 9.81
CA ALA A 45 0.65 -6.15 10.18
C ALA A 45 1.63 -7.02 11.00
N GLU A 46 1.12 -7.86 11.92
CA GLU A 46 1.90 -8.78 12.74
C GLU A 46 2.52 -9.93 11.92
N ALA A 47 1.87 -10.38 10.84
CA ALA A 47 2.42 -11.42 9.96
C ALA A 47 3.77 -11.01 9.34
N PHE A 48 4.00 -9.70 9.17
CA PHE A 48 5.25 -9.11 8.68
C PHE A 48 6.17 -8.60 9.82
N ARG A 49 5.79 -8.83 11.08
CA ARG A 49 6.62 -8.66 12.27
C ARG A 49 6.57 -9.92 13.14
N PRO A 50 7.09 -11.07 12.67
CA PRO A 50 7.18 -12.25 13.51
C PRO A 50 8.02 -11.97 14.76
N ASP A 51 7.49 -12.36 15.92
CA ASP A 51 8.09 -12.09 17.22
C ASP A 51 9.54 -12.59 17.30
N GLY A 52 10.48 -11.68 17.57
CA GLY A 52 11.89 -12.00 17.80
C GLY A 52 12.76 -12.08 16.55
N GLU A 53 12.19 -11.89 15.35
CA GLU A 53 12.94 -11.81 14.10
C GLU A 53 13.04 -10.37 13.60
N THR A 54 14.18 -10.03 13.00
CA THR A 54 14.34 -8.75 12.29
C THR A 54 13.56 -8.82 10.98
N PRO A 55 12.63 -7.90 10.69
CA PRO A 55 11.91 -7.88 9.41
C PRO A 55 12.89 -7.87 8.24
N ARG A 56 12.53 -8.56 7.14
CA ARG A 56 13.38 -8.62 5.96
C ARG A 56 13.45 -7.25 5.30
N SER A 57 14.67 -6.70 5.26
CA SER A 57 15.00 -5.53 4.45
C SER A 57 15.58 -5.95 3.10
N VAL A 58 15.33 -5.14 2.07
CA VAL A 58 15.74 -5.40 0.68
C VAL A 58 16.59 -4.23 0.17
N PRO A 59 17.80 -4.48 -0.39
CA PRO A 59 18.67 -3.44 -0.98
C PRO A 59 17.98 -2.58 -2.05
N ASP A 60 18.41 -1.32 -2.19
CA ASP A 60 17.82 -0.34 -3.11
C ASP A 60 17.79 -0.80 -4.58
N ASP A 61 18.82 -1.51 -5.04
CA ASP A 61 18.96 -1.99 -6.42
C ASP A 61 17.97 -3.11 -6.78
N LEU A 62 17.47 -3.84 -5.79
CA LEU A 62 16.39 -4.80 -5.94
C LEU A 62 15.02 -4.15 -5.65
N TYR A 63 14.98 -3.30 -4.61
CA TYR A 63 13.74 -2.70 -4.15
C TYR A 63 13.18 -1.69 -5.16
N PHE A 64 13.97 -0.77 -5.71
CA PHE A 64 13.43 0.30 -6.57
C PHE A 64 13.21 -0.10 -8.04
N VAL A 65 13.01 -1.39 -8.31
CA VAL A 65 12.56 -1.90 -9.61
C VAL A 65 11.03 -1.91 -9.64
N TYR A 66 10.44 -1.22 -10.61
CA TYR A 66 8.98 -1.12 -10.78
C TYR A 66 8.53 -1.65 -12.14
N GLY A 67 7.23 -1.96 -12.25
CA GLY A 67 6.63 -2.46 -13.48
C GLY A 67 6.90 -3.95 -13.69
N LYS A 68 7.07 -4.37 -14.95
CA LYS A 68 7.14 -5.79 -15.34
C LYS A 68 8.40 -6.52 -14.84
N GLU A 69 9.44 -5.77 -14.51
CA GLU A 69 10.73 -6.32 -14.07
C GLU A 69 10.80 -6.45 -12.55
N GLN A 70 9.83 -5.91 -11.80
CA GLN A 70 9.82 -6.06 -10.35
C GLN A 70 9.59 -7.53 -9.96
N ASP A 71 10.20 -7.95 -8.87
CA ASP A 71 9.80 -9.15 -8.16
C ASP A 71 9.00 -8.75 -6.91
N CYS A 72 7.80 -9.31 -6.74
CA CYS A 72 6.95 -9.02 -5.59
C CYS A 72 7.58 -9.50 -4.26
N ILE A 73 8.55 -10.43 -4.30
CA ILE A 73 9.27 -10.88 -3.10
C ILE A 73 10.22 -9.81 -2.54
N ASP A 74 10.58 -8.79 -3.34
CA ASP A 74 11.50 -7.73 -2.97
C ASP A 74 10.77 -6.63 -2.19
N LEU A 75 10.05 -7.06 -1.16
CA LEU A 75 9.30 -6.25 -0.22
C LEU A 75 10.13 -5.96 1.03
N ARG A 76 10.09 -4.72 1.51
CA ARG A 76 10.64 -4.32 2.82
C ARG A 76 9.58 -4.49 3.87
N GLU A 77 9.65 -5.61 4.58
CA GLU A 77 8.63 -6.02 5.55
C GLU A 77 8.54 -5.01 6.71
N GLU A 78 9.64 -4.33 7.04
CA GLU A 78 9.67 -3.30 8.08
C GLU A 78 8.70 -2.14 7.82
N TYR A 79 8.33 -1.89 6.56
CA TYR A 79 7.40 -0.80 6.19
C TYR A 79 5.94 -1.20 6.29
N VAL A 80 5.60 -2.50 6.21
CA VAL A 80 4.21 -3.00 6.11
C VAL A 80 3.30 -2.39 7.19
N PRO A 81 3.65 -2.41 8.49
CA PRO A 81 2.76 -1.92 9.55
C PRO A 81 2.52 -0.40 9.53
N ASP A 82 3.41 0.34 8.87
CA ASP A 82 3.34 1.80 8.75
C ASP A 82 2.69 2.26 7.44
N THR A 83 2.20 1.32 6.62
CA THR A 83 1.43 1.67 5.43
C THR A 83 0.02 2.15 5.77
N LEU A 84 -0.52 3.03 4.93
CA LEU A 84 -1.89 3.49 5.01
C LEU A 84 -2.79 2.52 4.21
N LEU A 85 -3.76 1.88 4.87
CA LEU A 85 -4.74 1.03 4.21
C LEU A 85 -5.81 1.91 3.56
N VAL A 86 -5.82 1.94 2.23
CA VAL A 86 -6.70 2.83 1.45
C VAL A 86 -7.80 2.10 0.70
N GLY A 87 -7.80 0.77 0.66
CA GLY A 87 -8.83 0.01 -0.06
C GLY A 87 -8.50 -1.47 -0.16
N HIS A 88 -9.30 -2.18 -0.96
CA HIS A 88 -9.09 -3.58 -1.29
C HIS A 88 -9.57 -3.87 -2.71
N TRP A 89 -9.05 -4.96 -3.27
CA TRP A 89 -9.51 -5.56 -4.52
C TRP A 89 -9.43 -7.08 -4.37
N ASN A 90 -10.56 -7.75 -4.60
CA ASN A 90 -10.75 -9.17 -4.31
C ASN A 90 -10.32 -9.47 -2.85
N ASP A 91 -9.44 -10.43 -2.60
CA ASP A 91 -8.89 -10.75 -1.27
C ASP A 91 -7.54 -10.05 -0.97
N GLY A 92 -7.16 -9.04 -1.76
CA GLY A 92 -5.96 -8.23 -1.56
C GLY A 92 -6.25 -6.82 -1.04
N VAL A 93 -5.27 -6.22 -0.36
CA VAL A 93 -5.34 -4.85 0.19
C VAL A 93 -4.53 -3.87 -0.64
N THR A 94 -5.04 -2.65 -0.76
CA THR A 94 -4.36 -1.51 -1.37
C THR A 94 -3.77 -0.63 -0.28
N LEU A 95 -2.45 -0.42 -0.33
CA LEU A 95 -1.67 0.26 0.71
C LEU A 95 -0.88 1.43 0.14
N LEU A 96 -0.66 2.48 0.94
CA LEU A 96 0.28 3.57 0.61
C LEU A 96 1.42 3.60 1.61
N ASN A 97 2.66 3.55 1.12
CA ASN A 97 3.87 3.49 1.91
C ASN A 97 4.49 4.89 2.09
N PRO A 98 4.41 5.50 3.29
CA PRO A 98 4.99 6.83 3.53
C PRO A 98 6.52 6.86 3.61
N HIS A 99 7.19 5.70 3.68
CA HIS A 99 8.65 5.64 3.80
C HIS A 99 9.37 5.84 2.47
N VAL A 100 8.67 5.61 1.36
CA VAL A 100 9.19 5.76 0.00
C VAL A 100 8.38 6.82 -0.72
N LYS A 101 9.05 7.92 -1.07
CA LYS A 101 8.41 9.08 -1.71
C LYS A 101 9.15 9.49 -2.97
N THR A 102 8.41 9.83 -4.02
CA THR A 102 8.99 10.47 -5.20
C THR A 102 9.29 11.95 -4.91
N PRO A 103 10.12 12.62 -5.73
CA PRO A 103 10.36 14.06 -5.62
C PRO A 103 9.10 14.93 -5.68
N GLU A 104 8.04 14.44 -6.34
CA GLU A 104 6.74 15.10 -6.48
C GLU A 104 5.85 14.90 -5.24
N GLY A 105 6.28 14.09 -4.28
CA GLY A 105 5.56 13.80 -3.04
C GLY A 105 4.57 12.64 -3.14
N GLU A 106 4.57 11.89 -4.24
CA GLU A 106 3.84 10.62 -4.31
C GLU A 106 4.44 9.61 -3.34
N TRP A 107 3.59 8.82 -2.73
CA TRP A 107 3.99 7.69 -1.91
C TRP A 107 3.91 6.46 -2.77
N GLU A 108 4.84 5.54 -2.56
CA GLU A 108 4.77 4.23 -3.19
C GLU A 108 3.45 3.53 -2.80
N ALA A 109 2.76 2.93 -3.76
CA ALA A 109 1.50 2.23 -3.56
C ALA A 109 1.69 0.74 -3.77
N TRP A 110 1.07 -0.07 -2.92
CA TRP A 110 1.21 -1.53 -2.95
C TRP A 110 -0.14 -2.20 -3.11
N PHE A 111 -0.16 -3.26 -3.92
CA PHE A 111 -1.18 -4.28 -3.87
C PHE A 111 -0.58 -5.52 -3.19
N LEU A 112 -1.08 -5.84 -1.99
CA LEU A 112 -0.64 -6.96 -1.17
C LEU A 112 -1.78 -7.97 -1.09
N ALA A 113 -1.50 -9.24 -1.41
CA ALA A 113 -2.53 -10.26 -1.50
C ALA A 113 -2.03 -11.62 -1.03
N PRO A 114 -2.88 -12.50 -0.46
CA PRO A 114 -2.46 -13.79 0.10
C PRO A 114 -1.92 -14.78 -0.95
N TRP A 115 -2.22 -14.58 -2.23
CA TRP A 115 -1.68 -15.39 -3.33
C TRP A 115 -0.37 -14.84 -3.91
N LEU A 116 0.10 -13.68 -3.44
CA LEU A 116 1.41 -13.14 -3.79
C LEU A 116 2.41 -13.47 -2.68
N PRO A 117 3.66 -13.86 -3.02
CA PRO A 117 4.70 -14.09 -2.02
C PRO A 117 5.23 -12.77 -1.39
N GLY A 118 4.74 -11.62 -1.85
CA GLY A 118 4.99 -10.29 -1.30
C GLY A 118 3.99 -9.29 -1.88
N ALA A 119 4.43 -8.12 -2.34
CA ALA A 119 3.52 -7.11 -2.88
C ALA A 119 3.93 -6.62 -4.27
N ASN A 120 2.93 -6.34 -5.13
CA ASN A 120 3.15 -5.56 -6.34
C ASN A 120 3.21 -4.07 -5.96
N ARG A 121 4.26 -3.39 -6.38
CA ARG A 121 4.58 -2.02 -5.97
C ARG A 121 4.55 -1.08 -7.16
N TYR A 122 4.12 0.15 -6.89
CA TYR A 122 3.89 1.21 -7.86
C TYR A 122 4.43 2.52 -7.31
N VAL A 123 4.95 3.38 -8.18
CA VAL A 123 5.52 4.67 -7.79
C VAL A 123 4.48 5.68 -7.25
N SER A 124 3.19 5.39 -7.41
CA SER A 124 2.09 6.25 -6.92
C SER A 124 0.77 5.48 -6.84
N PHE A 125 -0.20 6.03 -6.10
CA PHE A 125 -1.59 5.55 -6.11
C PHE A 125 -2.18 5.57 -7.53
N TRP A 126 -1.92 6.62 -8.31
CA TRP A 126 -2.39 6.71 -9.69
C TRP A 126 -1.88 5.58 -10.59
N GLU A 127 -0.61 5.19 -10.45
CA GLU A 127 -0.06 4.08 -11.24
C GLU A 127 -0.66 2.74 -10.82
N LEU A 128 -0.92 2.52 -9.52
CA LEU A 128 -1.64 1.33 -9.06
C LEU A 128 -3.04 1.28 -9.69
N MET A 129 -3.81 2.37 -9.59
CA MET A 129 -5.18 2.44 -10.09
C MET A 129 -5.30 2.20 -11.61
N LYS A 130 -4.26 2.47 -12.39
CA LYS A 130 -4.27 2.21 -13.84
C LYS A 130 -3.97 0.77 -14.22
N ASN A 131 -3.21 0.06 -13.40
CA ASN A 131 -2.65 -1.24 -13.75
C ASN A 131 -3.41 -2.40 -13.10
N ASP A 132 -3.88 -2.22 -11.87
CA ASP A 132 -4.45 -3.28 -11.03
C ASP A 132 -5.89 -3.00 -10.55
N PHE A 133 -6.45 -1.82 -10.87
CA PHE A 133 -7.78 -1.40 -10.45
C PHE A 133 -8.69 -1.06 -11.66
#